data_AF-A0A1S9CCD0-F1
#
_entry.id   AF-A0A1S9CCD0-F1
#
_cell.length_a   1.000
_cell.length_b   1.000
_cell.length_c   1.000
_cell.angle_alpha   90.00
_cell.angle_beta   90.00
_cell.angle_gamma   90.00
#
_symmetry.space_group_name_H-M   'P 1'
#
loop_
_entity.id
_entity.type
_entity.pdbx_description
1 polymer ?
#
loop_
_entity_poly.entity_id
_entity_poly.type
_entity_poly.pdbx_seq_one_letter_code
_entity_poly.pdbx_strand_id
1 'polypeptide(L)'
;MSNITGVYEHIITTMDIEKSLRYWKELGFNVINQGTVSQEMSKKLYGVNGEATSYRLKCADLDSHGLLRILDWADKTLISENQWSSNVLSPGNRWVTQRTDDIIALTYAYDDDKKRGGQWLISDLVRNYLGASGVGTDFYNRYKGVYEVLVHGLEAKQVFFQRVGYSIEGYGTITENPLLCSEFTHGGIVVRNLDHINFYVDVLGLIDEGKTLQGTPRKMGQDSGPFMNNIGEGYHAHTIVSPNQKAGRIYYAMPIQDYENLTDGAKQVMDVIKYAENTTNGIIDVIGKSKPGVRGLCSASYKAKNIQDLYSKVKQSTATYLTELCDNEFEEKSFTFVAPDGVHWTIVEWK
;
A
#
# COMPACT_ATOMS: atom_id res chain seq x y z
N MET A 1 8.47 15.24 -20.37
CA MET A 1 8.53 14.02 -19.54
C MET A 1 7.85 14.34 -18.23
N SER A 2 7.06 13.43 -17.67
CA SER A 2 6.35 13.69 -16.42
C SER A 2 7.35 13.80 -15.26
N ASN A 3 7.08 14.73 -14.36
CA ASN A 3 8.01 15.19 -13.33
C ASN A 3 7.81 14.47 -11.99
N ILE A 4 7.03 13.40 -11.92
CA ILE A 4 6.63 12.73 -10.68
C ILE A 4 7.29 11.34 -10.51
N THR A 5 7.65 10.95 -9.28
CA THR A 5 8.17 9.61 -8.94
C THR A 5 7.05 8.57 -8.86
N GLY A 6 7.43 7.31 -8.63
CA GLY A 6 6.55 6.36 -7.96
C GLY A 6 6.31 6.79 -6.51
N VAL A 7 5.61 5.98 -5.73
CA VAL A 7 5.39 6.31 -4.32
C VAL A 7 6.73 6.50 -3.63
N TYR A 8 6.92 7.71 -3.12
CA TYR A 8 8.14 8.10 -2.45
C TYR A 8 8.15 7.55 -1.02
N GLU A 9 7.15 7.92 -0.22
CA GLU A 9 6.99 7.44 1.15
C GLU A 9 5.59 6.87 1.37
N HIS A 10 5.51 5.80 2.15
CA HIS A 10 4.29 5.41 2.82
C HIS A 10 4.25 6.05 4.21
N ILE A 11 3.09 6.57 4.64
CA ILE A 11 2.96 7.32 5.89
C ILE A 11 2.12 6.52 6.89
N ILE A 12 2.68 6.31 8.07
CA ILE A 12 2.07 5.58 9.18
C ILE A 12 1.94 6.50 10.39
N THR A 13 0.79 6.46 11.06
CA THR A 13 0.64 7.05 12.40
C THR A 13 0.77 5.95 13.47
N THR A 14 1.58 6.17 14.50
CA THR A 14 1.83 5.17 15.56
C THR A 14 1.33 5.59 16.95
N MET A 15 0.88 4.60 17.72
CA MET A 15 0.62 4.76 19.15
C MET A 15 1.88 4.57 20.02
N ASP A 16 2.90 3.90 19.49
CA ASP A 16 4.11 3.49 20.21
C ASP A 16 5.31 3.51 19.26
N ILE A 17 6.06 4.61 19.29
CA ILE A 17 7.19 4.82 18.39
C ILE A 17 8.32 3.81 18.63
N GLU A 18 8.59 3.42 19.87
CA GLU A 18 9.65 2.46 20.17
C GLU A 18 9.34 1.10 19.55
N LYS A 19 8.10 0.64 19.70
CA LYS A 19 7.64 -0.61 19.08
C LYS A 19 7.63 -0.52 17.56
N SER A 20 7.15 0.59 16.98
CA SER A 20 7.15 0.76 15.53
C SER A 20 8.56 0.78 14.94
N LEU A 21 9.49 1.55 15.53
CA LEU A 21 10.88 1.60 15.04
C LEU A 21 11.57 0.24 15.14
N ARG A 22 11.34 -0.49 16.24
CA ARG A 22 11.85 -1.85 16.39
C ARG A 22 11.30 -2.77 15.30
N TYR A 23 9.98 -2.75 15.08
CA TYR A 23 9.32 -3.55 14.05
C TYR A 23 9.90 -3.30 12.66
N TRP A 24 10.01 -2.03 12.26
CA TRP A 24 10.51 -1.67 10.94
C TRP A 24 12.00 -1.98 10.77
N LYS A 25 12.79 -1.94 11.85
CA LYS A 25 14.19 -2.37 11.84
C LYS A 25 14.37 -3.86 11.54
N GLU A 26 13.52 -4.72 12.08
CA GLU A 26 13.55 -6.17 11.75
C GLU A 26 13.33 -6.44 10.25
N LEU A 27 12.63 -5.52 9.58
CA LEU A 27 12.34 -5.55 8.15
C LEU A 27 13.34 -4.75 7.30
N GLY A 28 14.46 -4.29 7.88
CA GLY A 28 15.54 -3.60 7.17
C GLY A 28 15.42 -2.09 7.07
N PHE A 29 14.37 -1.47 7.64
CA PHE A 29 14.23 -0.02 7.64
C PHE A 29 15.05 0.64 8.76
N ASN A 30 15.79 1.68 8.42
CA ASN A 30 16.58 2.48 9.34
C ASN A 30 16.20 3.95 9.25
N VAL A 31 16.16 4.64 10.40
CA VAL A 31 15.92 6.09 10.47
C VAL A 31 17.07 6.81 9.78
N ILE A 32 16.74 7.69 8.84
CA ILE A 32 17.69 8.53 8.11
C ILE A 32 17.49 10.01 8.37
N ASN A 33 16.30 10.40 8.82
CA ASN A 33 16.02 11.78 9.20
C ASN A 33 14.92 11.82 10.25
N GLN A 34 14.93 12.87 11.07
CA GLN A 34 13.94 13.12 12.09
C GLN A 34 13.60 14.62 12.08
N GLY A 35 12.31 14.93 12.09
CA GLY A 35 11.78 16.28 12.02
C GLY A 35 10.73 16.53 13.09
N THR A 36 10.62 17.77 13.56
CA THR A 36 9.55 18.21 14.46
C THR A 36 8.42 18.82 13.64
N VAL A 37 7.19 18.35 13.85
CA VAL A 37 5.97 18.89 13.26
C VAL A 37 5.29 19.74 14.34
N SER A 38 5.33 21.06 14.20
CA SER A 38 4.58 21.95 15.08
C SER A 38 3.07 21.81 14.85
N GLN A 39 2.27 22.23 15.83
CA GLN A 39 0.80 22.23 15.71
C GLN A 39 0.31 23.06 14.50
N GLU A 40 1.00 24.17 14.20
CA GLU A 40 0.68 24.98 13.02
C GLU A 40 0.96 24.21 11.73
N MET A 41 2.14 23.59 11.63
CA MET A 41 2.55 22.81 10.48
C MET A 41 1.64 21.59 10.29
N SER A 42 1.31 20.85 11.35
CA SER A 42 0.45 19.68 11.27
C SER A 42 -0.95 20.04 10.80
N LYS A 43 -1.50 21.16 11.27
CA LYS A 43 -2.82 21.64 10.86
C LYS A 43 -2.78 22.06 9.40
N LYS A 44 -1.68 22.66 8.96
CA LYS A 44 -1.47 23.12 7.59
C LYS A 44 -1.26 21.96 6.60
N LEU A 45 -0.44 20.96 6.93
CA LEU A 45 -0.06 19.88 6.01
C LEU A 45 -0.90 18.61 6.14
N TYR A 46 -1.40 18.32 7.33
CA TYR A 46 -2.04 17.03 7.66
C TYR A 46 -3.48 17.19 8.13
N GLY A 47 -3.92 18.41 8.45
CA GLY A 47 -5.25 18.67 9.01
C GLY A 47 -5.46 18.19 10.43
N VAL A 48 -4.38 17.84 11.12
CA VAL A 48 -4.38 17.40 12.51
C VAL A 48 -3.90 18.53 13.39
N ASN A 49 -4.63 18.84 14.44
CA ASN A 49 -4.31 19.94 15.34
C ASN A 49 -3.49 19.45 16.54
N GLY A 50 -2.21 19.14 16.34
CA GLY A 50 -1.32 18.69 17.41
C GLY A 50 0.13 18.58 16.96
N GLU A 51 1.05 18.51 17.90
CA GLU A 51 2.46 18.36 17.58
C GLU A 51 2.81 16.88 17.32
N ALA A 52 3.81 16.63 16.48
CA ALA A 52 4.33 15.30 16.24
C ALA A 52 5.83 15.30 16.00
N THR A 53 6.46 14.15 16.25
CA THR A 53 7.79 13.86 15.69
C THR A 53 7.61 12.99 14.46
N SER A 54 8.28 13.36 13.37
CA SER A 54 8.29 12.59 12.12
C SER A 54 9.62 11.89 11.95
N TYR A 55 9.59 10.60 11.62
CA TYR A 55 10.76 9.80 11.34
C TYR A 55 10.70 9.34 9.89
N ARG A 56 11.72 9.67 9.11
CA ARG A 56 11.91 9.11 7.76
C ARG A 56 12.84 7.91 7.85
N LEU A 57 12.37 6.78 7.36
CA LEU A 57 13.11 5.54 7.30
C LEU A 57 13.32 5.11 5.85
N LYS A 58 14.48 4.52 5.57
CA LYS A 58 14.77 3.83 4.30
C LYS A 58 15.21 2.40 4.56
N CYS A 59 14.97 1.54 3.59
CA CYS A 59 15.56 0.20 3.52
C CYS A 59 16.62 0.20 2.41
N ALA A 60 17.73 -0.51 2.63
CA ALA A 60 18.91 -0.45 1.78
C ALA A 60 19.41 1.00 1.56
N ASP A 61 20.20 1.23 0.51
CA ASP A 61 20.65 2.58 0.13
C ASP A 61 19.73 3.24 -0.91
N LEU A 62 18.42 3.00 -0.80
CA LEU A 62 17.42 3.55 -1.72
C LEU A 62 16.81 4.83 -1.14
N ASP A 63 16.80 5.90 -1.93
CA ASP A 63 16.30 7.23 -1.54
C ASP A 63 15.22 7.78 -2.51
N SER A 64 14.89 7.01 -3.54
CA SER A 64 14.08 7.46 -4.66
C SER A 64 12.61 7.01 -4.59
N HIS A 65 12.32 5.95 -3.84
CA HIS A 65 10.98 5.37 -3.68
C HIS A 65 10.93 4.39 -2.50
N GLY A 66 9.73 4.04 -2.06
CA GLY A 66 9.51 2.95 -1.11
C GLY A 66 10.03 3.21 0.31
N LEU A 67 10.19 4.49 0.68
CA LEU A 67 10.52 4.92 2.03
C LEU A 67 9.30 4.80 2.95
N LEU A 68 9.56 4.91 4.25
CA LEU A 68 8.55 4.96 5.28
C LEU A 68 8.66 6.27 6.07
N ARG A 69 7.53 6.92 6.31
CA ARG A 69 7.41 8.04 7.24
C ARG A 69 6.53 7.60 8.42
N ILE A 70 7.03 7.73 9.64
CA ILE A 70 6.27 7.46 10.86
C ILE A 70 5.98 8.79 11.55
N LEU A 71 4.70 9.06 11.79
CA LEU A 71 4.22 10.20 12.56
C LEU A 71 3.89 9.76 13.97
N ASP A 72 4.62 10.32 14.93
CA ASP A 72 4.49 10.10 16.36
C ASP A 72 3.86 11.35 17.01
N TRP A 73 2.53 11.39 17.07
CA TRP A 73 1.82 12.51 17.69
C TRP A 73 2.09 12.56 19.19
N ALA A 74 2.36 13.76 19.70
CA ALA A 74 2.63 14.00 21.12
C ALA A 74 1.38 13.70 21.97
N ASP A 75 0.21 14.13 21.50
CA ASP A 75 -1.07 13.77 22.09
C ASP A 75 -1.68 12.55 21.37
N LYS A 76 -1.61 11.40 22.04
CA LYS A 76 -2.15 10.12 21.52
C LYS A 76 -3.68 10.11 21.40
N THR A 77 -4.39 11.01 22.08
CA THR A 77 -5.85 11.10 21.97
C THR A 77 -6.31 11.66 20.63
N LEU A 78 -5.42 12.32 19.89
CA LEU A 78 -5.65 12.77 18.52
C LEU A 78 -5.65 11.63 17.51
N ILE A 79 -5.10 10.47 17.89
CA ILE A 79 -5.01 9.32 17.01
C ILE A 79 -6.33 8.57 17.10
N SER A 80 -7.17 8.70 16.08
CA SER A 80 -8.34 7.84 15.99
C SER A 80 -7.89 6.42 15.67
N GLU A 81 -8.56 5.43 16.28
CA GLU A 81 -8.34 4.04 15.93
C GLU A 81 -8.44 3.85 14.42
N ASN A 82 -7.50 3.08 13.87
CA ASN A 82 -7.71 2.49 12.57
C ASN A 82 -9.00 1.70 12.70
N GLN A 83 -9.96 1.88 11.79
CA GLN A 83 -10.98 0.86 11.67
C GLN A 83 -10.26 -0.35 11.08
N TRP A 84 -9.66 -1.13 11.97
CA TRP A 84 -9.12 -2.44 11.69
C TRP A 84 -10.30 -3.28 11.24
N SER A 85 -10.62 -3.15 9.96
CA SER A 85 -11.58 -4.01 9.32
C SER A 85 -10.87 -5.34 9.16
N SER A 86 -11.44 -6.38 9.75
CA SER A 86 -11.07 -7.76 9.40
C SER A 86 -11.13 -7.97 7.88
N ASN A 87 -11.94 -7.17 7.18
CA ASN A 87 -11.96 -7.09 5.72
C ASN A 87 -10.90 -6.11 5.18
N VAL A 88 -9.81 -6.67 4.66
CA VAL A 88 -8.69 -5.96 4.02
C VAL A 88 -9.10 -5.16 2.78
N LEU A 89 -10.21 -5.54 2.12
CA LEU A 89 -10.79 -4.88 0.95
C LEU A 89 -11.79 -3.76 1.31
N SER A 90 -11.69 -3.17 2.49
CA SER A 90 -12.50 -1.99 2.87
C SER A 90 -11.97 -0.71 2.22
N PRO A 91 -12.79 0.10 1.50
CA PRO A 91 -12.35 1.35 0.89
C PRO A 91 -11.64 2.28 1.91
N GLY A 92 -10.49 2.81 1.53
CA GLY A 92 -9.60 3.54 2.43
C GLY A 92 -8.47 2.70 3.02
N ASN A 93 -8.57 1.36 3.01
CA ASN A 93 -7.43 0.52 3.34
C ASN A 93 -6.32 0.72 2.33
N ARG A 94 -5.10 0.61 2.85
CA ARG A 94 -3.87 0.66 2.09
C ARG A 94 -3.04 -0.55 2.47
N TRP A 95 -2.18 -0.98 1.56
CA TRP A 95 -1.13 -1.94 1.87
C TRP A 95 0.17 -1.54 1.19
N VAL A 96 1.25 -2.07 1.72
CA VAL A 96 2.59 -2.03 1.12
C VAL A 96 3.03 -3.44 0.79
N THR A 97 3.90 -3.58 -0.19
CA THR A 97 4.42 -4.88 -0.61
C THR A 97 5.94 -4.92 -0.55
N GLN A 98 6.49 -5.89 0.18
CA GLN A 98 7.93 -6.11 0.31
C GLN A 98 8.32 -7.47 -0.27
N ARG A 99 9.49 -7.52 -0.89
CA ARG A 99 10.13 -8.79 -1.21
C ARG A 99 10.80 -9.33 0.05
N THR A 100 10.81 -10.65 0.22
CA THR A 100 11.73 -11.36 1.11
C THR A 100 12.41 -12.51 0.38
N ASP A 101 13.62 -12.86 0.80
CA ASP A 101 14.31 -14.07 0.33
C ASP A 101 14.05 -15.30 1.23
N ASP A 102 13.32 -15.14 2.34
CA ASP A 102 12.87 -16.24 3.20
C ASP A 102 11.43 -16.02 3.72
N ILE A 103 10.46 -16.28 2.84
CA ILE A 103 9.03 -16.15 3.16
C ILE A 103 8.56 -17.14 4.23
N ILE A 104 9.25 -18.27 4.39
CA ILE A 104 8.88 -19.28 5.38
C ILE A 104 9.25 -18.80 6.77
N ALA A 105 10.51 -18.37 6.98
CA ALA A 105 10.95 -17.83 8.25
C ALA A 105 10.14 -16.59 8.65
N LEU A 106 9.87 -15.70 7.68
CA LEU A 106 9.00 -14.54 7.88
C LEU A 106 7.60 -14.94 8.34
N THR A 107 6.97 -15.88 7.64
CA THR A 107 5.60 -16.33 7.99
C THR A 107 5.57 -16.94 9.40
N TYR A 108 6.57 -17.75 9.75
CA TYR A 108 6.67 -18.32 11.08
C TYR A 108 6.90 -17.26 12.15
N ALA A 109 7.72 -16.22 11.91
CA ALA A 109 7.92 -15.14 12.88
C ALA A 109 6.59 -14.46 13.27
N TYR A 110 5.71 -14.19 12.30
CA TYR A 110 4.39 -13.62 12.57
C TYR A 110 3.44 -14.60 13.28
N ASP A 111 3.41 -15.87 12.87
CA ASP A 111 2.59 -16.90 13.52
C ASP A 111 3.02 -17.11 14.99
N ASP A 112 4.32 -17.07 15.24
CA ASP A 112 4.92 -17.16 16.57
C ASP A 112 4.58 -15.97 17.46
N ASP A 113 4.64 -14.74 16.94
CA ASP A 113 4.23 -13.55 17.69
C ASP A 113 2.72 -13.57 17.96
N LYS A 114 1.92 -13.99 16.97
CA LYS A 114 0.47 -14.17 17.12
C LYS A 114 0.10 -15.14 18.24
N LYS A 115 0.78 -16.30 18.32
CA LYS A 115 0.61 -17.27 19.42
C LYS A 115 0.96 -16.69 20.80
N ARG A 116 1.81 -15.66 20.85
CA ARG A 116 2.20 -14.93 22.08
C ARG A 116 1.34 -13.70 22.35
N GLY A 117 0.24 -13.51 21.62
CA GLY A 117 -0.71 -12.41 21.81
C GLY A 117 -0.54 -11.24 20.83
N GLY A 118 0.36 -11.36 19.84
CA GLY A 118 0.46 -10.44 18.72
C GLY A 118 -0.86 -10.38 17.93
N GLN A 119 -1.25 -9.18 17.51
CA GLN A 119 -2.51 -8.95 16.81
C GLN A 119 -2.30 -8.94 15.29
N TRP A 120 -2.27 -10.14 14.71
CA TRP A 120 -2.01 -10.35 13.28
C TRP A 120 -3.12 -11.18 12.61
N LEU A 121 -3.62 -10.67 11.49
CA LEU A 121 -4.26 -11.47 10.45
C LEU A 121 -3.17 -11.91 9.48
N ILE A 122 -3.06 -13.21 9.27
CA ILE A 122 -2.04 -13.81 8.41
C ILE A 122 -2.82 -14.70 7.44
N SER A 123 -2.62 -14.51 6.13
CA SER A 123 -3.21 -15.40 5.12
C SER A 123 -2.45 -16.72 5.06
N ASP A 124 -3.01 -17.69 4.34
CA ASP A 124 -2.21 -18.82 3.87
C ASP A 124 -1.08 -18.33 2.95
N LEU A 125 0.00 -19.12 2.87
CA LEU A 125 1.04 -18.92 1.87
C LEU A 125 0.53 -19.41 0.51
N VAL A 126 0.48 -18.52 -0.46
CA VAL A 126 -0.12 -18.80 -1.77
C VAL A 126 0.92 -18.68 -2.89
N ARG A 127 0.63 -19.32 -4.04
CA ARG A 127 1.44 -19.24 -5.26
C ARG A 127 0.73 -18.41 -6.32
N ASN A 128 1.40 -17.39 -6.81
CA ASN A 128 0.93 -16.59 -7.94
C ASN A 128 1.85 -16.76 -9.16
N TYR A 129 1.28 -17.11 -10.31
CA TYR A 129 2.05 -17.52 -11.49
C TYR A 129 2.52 -16.31 -12.30
N LEU A 130 3.73 -16.38 -12.86
CA LEU A 130 4.17 -15.44 -13.89
C LEU A 130 3.51 -15.79 -15.24
N GLY A 131 2.20 -15.53 -15.35
CA GLY A 131 1.40 -15.89 -16.52
C GLY A 131 1.30 -17.40 -16.77
N ALA A 132 0.83 -17.79 -17.95
CA ALA A 132 0.57 -19.19 -18.30
C ALA A 132 1.83 -20.07 -18.30
N SER A 133 3.01 -19.50 -18.59
CA SER A 133 4.29 -20.21 -18.56
C SER A 133 4.84 -20.44 -17.16
N GLY A 134 4.22 -19.85 -16.14
CA GLY A 134 4.66 -19.93 -14.74
C GLY A 134 4.17 -21.16 -13.97
N VAL A 135 3.18 -21.91 -14.49
CA VAL A 135 2.49 -23.00 -13.76
C VAL A 135 3.47 -24.09 -13.28
N GLY A 136 4.51 -24.35 -14.08
CA GLY A 136 5.35 -25.53 -13.92
C GLY A 136 4.58 -26.81 -14.21
N THR A 137 5.18 -27.76 -14.91
CA THR A 137 4.51 -29.02 -15.29
C THR A 137 5.05 -30.23 -14.55
N ASP A 138 6.29 -30.14 -14.06
CA ASP A 138 7.00 -31.25 -13.44
C ASP A 138 8.25 -30.74 -12.69
N PHE A 139 9.07 -31.68 -12.20
CA PHE A 139 10.29 -31.37 -11.45
C PHE A 139 11.37 -30.64 -12.26
N TYR A 140 11.40 -30.82 -13.58
CA TYR A 140 12.38 -30.21 -14.49
C TYR A 140 11.85 -28.92 -15.11
N ASN A 141 10.55 -28.83 -15.35
CA ASN A 141 9.83 -27.62 -15.72
C ASN A 141 9.12 -27.03 -14.50
N ARG A 142 9.92 -26.42 -13.63
CA ARG A 142 9.48 -25.92 -12.31
C ARG A 142 8.62 -24.67 -12.44
N TYR A 143 7.82 -24.46 -11.39
CA TYR A 143 7.08 -23.24 -11.14
C TYR A 143 7.96 -21.98 -11.27
N LYS A 144 7.41 -20.96 -11.93
CA LYS A 144 7.97 -19.60 -12.00
C LYS A 144 6.90 -18.60 -11.62
N GLY A 145 7.18 -17.80 -10.59
CA GLY A 145 6.18 -16.90 -10.02
C GLY A 145 6.61 -16.41 -8.65
N VAL A 146 5.64 -16.05 -7.83
CA VAL A 146 5.86 -15.58 -6.46
C VAL A 146 5.08 -16.40 -5.45
N TYR A 147 5.74 -16.73 -4.35
CA TYR A 147 5.03 -17.04 -3.11
C TYR A 147 4.59 -15.74 -2.47
N GLU A 148 3.36 -15.67 -1.96
CA GLU A 148 2.81 -14.46 -1.33
C GLU A 148 2.12 -14.79 -0.01
N VAL A 149 2.24 -13.88 0.96
CA VAL A 149 1.49 -13.94 2.22
C VAL A 149 1.05 -12.52 2.60
N LEU A 150 -0.20 -12.36 3.04
CA LEU A 150 -0.69 -11.13 3.63
C LEU A 150 -0.48 -11.18 5.14
N VAL A 151 0.06 -10.09 5.68
CA VAL A 151 0.16 -9.85 7.11
C VAL A 151 -0.45 -8.49 7.44
N HIS A 152 -1.48 -8.51 8.27
CA HIS A 152 -2.25 -7.32 8.61
C HIS A 152 -2.41 -7.21 10.14
N GLY A 153 -1.79 -6.17 10.70
CA GLY A 153 -1.95 -5.72 12.08
C GLY A 153 -2.49 -4.29 12.16
N LEU A 154 -2.52 -3.72 13.37
CA LEU A 154 -3.10 -2.38 13.59
C LEU A 154 -2.34 -1.25 12.87
N GLU A 155 -1.00 -1.35 12.84
CA GLU A 155 -0.13 -0.31 12.28
C GLU A 155 0.51 -0.69 10.95
N ALA A 156 0.46 -1.98 10.60
CA ALA A 156 1.17 -2.57 9.48
C ALA A 156 0.22 -3.40 8.61
N LYS A 157 0.14 -3.06 7.32
CA LYS A 157 -0.68 -3.74 6.31
C LYS A 157 0.24 -4.13 5.16
N GLN A 158 0.76 -5.35 5.19
CA GLN A 158 1.84 -5.80 4.32
C GLN A 158 1.48 -7.04 3.51
N VAL A 159 1.82 -7.02 2.23
CA VAL A 159 1.99 -8.24 1.45
C VAL A 159 3.49 -8.52 1.38
N PHE A 160 3.88 -9.74 1.70
CA PHE A 160 5.24 -10.21 1.47
C PHE A 160 5.23 -11.17 0.30
N PHE A 161 6.27 -11.08 -0.54
CA PHE A 161 6.44 -12.02 -1.63
C PHE A 161 7.88 -12.50 -1.76
N GLN A 162 8.05 -13.73 -2.26
CA GLN A 162 9.35 -14.29 -2.63
C GLN A 162 9.30 -14.77 -4.08
N ARG A 163 10.28 -14.35 -4.89
CA ARG A 163 10.38 -14.78 -6.29
C ARG A 163 10.94 -16.19 -6.40
N VAL A 164 10.40 -16.94 -7.36
CA VAL A 164 10.85 -18.30 -7.69
C VAL A 164 11.11 -18.38 -9.19
N GLY A 165 12.33 -18.75 -9.56
CA GLY A 165 12.68 -19.05 -10.95
C GLY A 165 12.82 -17.83 -11.87
N TYR A 166 12.85 -16.60 -11.32
CA TYR A 166 13.20 -15.37 -12.04
C TYR A 166 13.63 -14.25 -11.09
N SER A 167 14.28 -13.21 -11.63
CA SER A 167 14.62 -11.98 -10.92
C SER A 167 14.23 -10.75 -11.76
N ILE A 168 14.05 -9.62 -11.09
CA ILE A 168 13.89 -8.31 -11.74
C ILE A 168 14.94 -7.38 -11.11
N GLU A 169 15.89 -6.93 -11.92
CA GLU A 169 16.92 -5.99 -11.48
C GLU A 169 16.29 -4.65 -11.07
N GLY A 170 16.77 -4.10 -9.94
CA GLY A 170 16.27 -2.83 -9.39
C GLY A 170 14.88 -2.91 -8.76
N TYR A 171 14.41 -4.09 -8.35
CA TYR A 171 13.09 -4.25 -7.72
C TYR A 171 13.14 -5.22 -6.53
N GLY A 172 12.97 -4.68 -5.31
CA GLY A 172 13.04 -5.45 -4.08
C GLY A 172 14.49 -5.74 -3.72
N THR A 173 15.26 -4.69 -3.44
CA THR A 173 16.68 -4.78 -3.07
C THR A 173 16.79 -5.20 -1.61
N ILE A 174 17.27 -6.42 -1.40
CA ILE A 174 17.48 -6.95 -0.05
C ILE A 174 18.92 -6.65 0.35
N THR A 175 19.06 -5.98 1.49
CA THR A 175 20.34 -5.84 2.21
C THR A 175 20.29 -6.73 3.46
N GLU A 176 21.41 -6.90 4.15
CA GLU A 176 21.43 -7.72 5.36
C GLU A 176 20.49 -7.12 6.44
N ASN A 177 19.41 -7.83 6.72
CA ASN A 177 18.45 -7.52 7.78
C ASN A 177 17.81 -8.82 8.32
N PRO A 178 17.27 -8.82 9.55
CA PRO A 178 16.83 -10.05 10.23
C PRO A 178 15.83 -10.91 9.46
N LEU A 179 14.90 -10.30 8.72
CA LEU A 179 13.85 -10.99 7.97
C LEU A 179 14.09 -11.01 6.45
N LEU A 180 15.29 -10.63 6.01
CA LEU A 180 15.72 -10.61 4.60
C LEU A 180 14.73 -9.86 3.70
N CYS A 181 14.16 -8.77 4.20
CA CYS A 181 13.18 -7.97 3.49
C CYS A 181 13.82 -6.85 2.65
N SER A 182 13.11 -6.41 1.61
CA SER A 182 13.48 -5.27 0.79
C SER A 182 12.79 -3.98 1.22
N GLU A 183 13.06 -2.88 0.52
CA GLU A 183 12.18 -1.70 0.49
C GLU A 183 10.75 -2.04 0.05
N PHE A 184 9.83 -1.08 0.20
CA PHE A 184 8.52 -1.21 -0.41
C PHE A 184 8.63 -1.14 -1.93
N THR A 185 8.26 -2.24 -2.58
CA THR A 185 8.38 -2.38 -4.03
C THR A 185 7.19 -1.79 -4.78
N HIS A 186 6.02 -1.87 -4.15
CA HIS A 186 4.76 -1.29 -4.58
C HIS A 186 3.81 -1.25 -3.37
N GLY A 187 2.66 -0.63 -3.55
CA GLY A 187 1.57 -0.72 -2.58
C GLY A 187 0.23 -0.68 -3.29
N GLY A 188 -0.83 -0.59 -2.52
CA GLY A 188 -2.13 -0.32 -3.08
C GLY A 188 -3.06 0.34 -2.11
N ILE A 189 -4.17 0.78 -2.68
CA ILE A 189 -5.25 1.43 -1.99
C ILE A 189 -6.57 0.86 -2.47
N VAL A 190 -7.45 0.62 -1.52
CA VAL A 190 -8.82 0.21 -1.81
C VAL A 190 -9.66 1.47 -2.00
N VAL A 191 -10.34 1.57 -3.13
CA VAL A 191 -11.22 2.68 -3.49
C VAL A 191 -12.65 2.19 -3.73
N ARG A 192 -13.61 3.12 -3.66
CA ARG A 192 -15.03 2.81 -3.89
C ARG A 192 -15.31 2.36 -5.33
N ASN A 193 -14.70 3.07 -6.27
CA ASN A 193 -14.82 2.84 -7.69
C ASN A 193 -13.54 3.32 -8.40
N LEU A 194 -13.45 3.06 -9.70
CA LEU A 194 -12.31 3.43 -10.55
C LEU A 194 -12.62 4.62 -11.46
N ASP A 195 -13.71 5.35 -11.22
CA ASP A 195 -14.21 6.40 -12.12
C ASP A 195 -13.27 7.61 -12.17
N HIS A 196 -12.42 7.77 -11.14
CA HIS A 196 -11.51 8.88 -10.98
C HIS A 196 -10.06 8.55 -11.37
N ILE A 197 -9.80 7.41 -12.01
CA ILE A 197 -8.43 7.02 -12.38
C ILE A 197 -7.74 8.05 -13.28
N ASN A 198 -8.48 8.67 -14.20
CA ASN A 198 -7.96 9.70 -15.10
C ASN A 198 -7.40 10.93 -14.35
N PHE A 199 -7.83 11.20 -13.12
CA PHE A 199 -7.22 12.25 -12.30
C PHE A 199 -5.70 12.02 -12.15
N TYR A 200 -5.29 10.78 -11.87
CA TYR A 200 -3.89 10.43 -11.67
C TYR A 200 -3.06 10.58 -12.94
N VAL A 201 -3.67 10.31 -14.10
CA VAL A 201 -3.02 10.46 -15.41
C VAL A 201 -2.95 11.93 -15.80
N ASP A 202 -4.08 12.61 -15.85
CA ASP A 202 -4.21 13.94 -16.43
C ASP A 202 -3.64 15.04 -15.52
N VAL A 203 -3.83 14.90 -14.20
CA VAL A 203 -3.40 15.91 -13.23
C VAL A 203 -2.00 15.61 -12.71
N LEU A 204 -1.72 14.38 -12.27
CA LEU A 204 -0.41 14.02 -11.72
C LEU A 204 0.62 13.60 -12.79
N GLY A 205 0.18 13.25 -14.00
CA GLY A 205 1.07 12.80 -15.06
C GLY A 205 1.59 11.38 -14.87
N LEU A 206 0.84 10.52 -14.18
CA LEU A 206 1.14 9.09 -14.06
C LEU A 206 0.72 8.33 -15.31
N ILE A 207 1.22 7.09 -15.46
CA ILE A 207 0.86 6.20 -16.57
C ILE A 207 -0.17 5.18 -16.07
N ASP A 208 -1.24 5.02 -16.85
CA ASP A 208 -2.19 3.94 -16.68
C ASP A 208 -1.71 2.68 -17.42
N GLU A 209 -1.42 1.60 -16.68
CA GLU A 209 -1.10 0.29 -17.26
C GLU A 209 -2.35 -0.58 -17.49
N GLY A 210 -3.54 -0.07 -17.13
CA GLY A 210 -4.83 -0.67 -17.39
C GLY A 210 -5.40 -1.52 -16.26
N LYS A 211 -6.65 -1.93 -16.47
CA LYS A 211 -7.46 -2.68 -15.52
C LYS A 211 -7.19 -4.17 -15.64
N THR A 212 -6.94 -4.82 -14.50
CA THR A 212 -6.83 -6.26 -14.37
C THR A 212 -7.88 -6.77 -13.39
N LEU A 213 -8.48 -7.94 -13.66
CA LEU A 213 -9.28 -8.64 -12.67
C LEU A 213 -8.30 -9.45 -11.80
N GLN A 214 -8.34 -9.22 -10.48
CA GLN A 214 -7.59 -10.02 -9.51
C GLN A 214 -8.54 -10.78 -8.59
N GLY A 215 -8.18 -12.00 -8.21
CA GLY A 215 -9.04 -12.88 -7.42
C GLY A 215 -9.90 -13.84 -8.26
N THR A 216 -9.32 -14.50 -9.26
CA THR A 216 -9.96 -15.65 -9.92
C THR A 216 -10.15 -16.81 -8.93
N PRO A 217 -11.21 -17.63 -9.06
CA PRO A 217 -11.43 -18.80 -8.21
C PRO A 217 -10.21 -19.70 -8.13
N ARG A 218 -10.14 -20.48 -7.05
CA ARG A 218 -9.37 -21.72 -7.01
C ARG A 218 -9.78 -22.59 -8.22
N LYS A 219 -9.04 -22.51 -9.33
CA LYS A 219 -8.97 -23.66 -10.24
C LYS A 219 -8.17 -24.72 -9.51
N MET A 220 -8.53 -25.99 -9.67
CA MET A 220 -7.80 -27.09 -9.06
C MET A 220 -6.31 -26.96 -9.45
N GLY A 221 -5.44 -26.63 -8.49
CA GLY A 221 -4.02 -26.33 -8.71
C GLY A 221 -3.62 -24.84 -8.82
N GLN A 222 -4.52 -23.87 -8.60
CA GLN A 222 -4.21 -22.44 -8.52
C GLN A 222 -4.56 -21.91 -7.13
N ASP A 223 -3.58 -21.34 -6.43
CA ASP A 223 -3.76 -20.72 -5.12
C ASP A 223 -4.17 -19.25 -5.33
N SER A 224 -5.29 -18.84 -4.74
CA SER A 224 -5.82 -17.47 -4.83
C SER A 224 -4.87 -16.45 -4.19
N GLY A 225 -4.89 -15.19 -4.64
CA GLY A 225 -4.03 -14.12 -4.09
C GLY A 225 -4.20 -13.89 -2.58
N PRO A 226 -3.26 -13.18 -1.93
CA PRO A 226 -3.08 -13.17 -0.48
C PRO A 226 -4.20 -12.44 0.30
N PHE A 227 -5.08 -11.69 -0.39
CA PHE A 227 -6.23 -11.01 0.20
C PHE A 227 -7.47 -11.90 0.36
N MET A 228 -7.43 -13.16 -0.09
CA MET A 228 -8.64 -14.00 -0.22
C MET A 228 -8.69 -15.07 0.87
N ASN A 229 -9.40 -14.79 1.97
CA ASN A 229 -9.64 -15.78 3.02
C ASN A 229 -11.00 -16.49 2.86
N ASN A 230 -11.94 -15.96 2.06
CA ASN A 230 -13.23 -16.59 1.80
C ASN A 230 -13.44 -16.91 0.31
N ILE A 231 -14.06 -18.06 0.06
CA ILE A 231 -14.67 -18.38 -1.25
C ILE A 231 -15.82 -17.38 -1.43
N GLY A 232 -15.64 -16.38 -2.28
CA GLY A 232 -16.68 -15.40 -2.66
C GLY A 232 -16.11 -14.09 -3.17
N GLU A 233 -14.90 -13.79 -2.71
CA GLU A 233 -14.34 -12.44 -2.73
C GLU A 233 -13.44 -12.26 -3.95
N GLY A 234 -13.51 -11.08 -4.58
CA GLY A 234 -12.68 -10.70 -5.72
C GLY A 234 -12.64 -9.19 -5.84
N TYR A 235 -11.63 -8.65 -6.54
CA TYR A 235 -11.50 -7.21 -6.75
C TYR A 235 -10.94 -6.90 -8.14
N HIS A 236 -11.37 -5.76 -8.68
CA HIS A 236 -10.69 -5.18 -9.83
C HIS A 236 -9.48 -4.39 -9.34
N ALA A 237 -8.32 -4.59 -9.96
CA ALA A 237 -7.14 -3.78 -9.72
C ALA A 237 -6.82 -2.93 -10.95
N HIS A 238 -6.69 -1.62 -10.76
CA HIS A 238 -6.15 -0.72 -11.76
C HIS A 238 -4.71 -0.36 -11.38
N THR A 239 -3.77 -0.53 -12.31
CA THR A 239 -2.35 -0.29 -12.02
C THR A 239 -1.93 1.07 -12.55
N ILE A 240 -1.50 1.94 -11.65
CA ILE A 240 -0.94 3.25 -12.00
C ILE A 240 0.53 3.28 -11.62
N VAL A 241 1.35 3.72 -12.56
CA VAL A 241 2.81 3.73 -12.41
C VAL A 241 3.40 5.10 -12.70
N SER A 242 4.57 5.34 -12.13
CA SER A 242 5.38 6.48 -12.53
C SER A 242 6.04 6.23 -13.88
N PRO A 243 6.12 7.24 -14.75
CA PRO A 243 6.93 7.16 -15.97
C PRO A 243 8.43 7.04 -15.70
N ASN A 244 8.88 7.37 -14.49
CA ASN A 244 10.29 7.50 -14.17
C ASN A 244 10.85 6.32 -13.36
N GLN A 245 10.00 5.44 -12.83
CA GLN A 245 10.43 4.37 -11.91
C GLN A 245 9.62 3.10 -12.09
N LYS A 246 10.33 1.96 -12.11
CA LYS A 246 9.71 0.63 -12.18
C LYS A 246 9.10 0.19 -10.84
N ALA A 247 9.67 0.64 -9.73
CA ALA A 247 9.21 0.40 -8.36
C ALA A 247 8.46 1.62 -7.81
N GLY A 248 7.67 1.43 -6.75
CA GLY A 248 6.75 2.44 -6.23
C GLY A 248 5.43 2.52 -7.00
N ARG A 249 4.98 1.40 -7.58
CA ARG A 249 3.68 1.28 -8.27
C ARG A 249 2.53 1.33 -7.25
N ILE A 250 1.36 1.81 -7.67
CA ILE A 250 0.13 1.75 -6.88
C ILE A 250 -0.96 0.99 -7.61
N TYR A 251 -1.53 0.02 -6.90
CA TYR A 251 -2.76 -0.65 -7.28
C TYR A 251 -3.96 0.05 -6.66
N TYR A 252 -4.93 0.43 -7.48
CA TYR A 252 -6.26 0.86 -7.04
C TYR A 252 -7.18 -0.35 -7.09
N ALA A 253 -7.49 -0.91 -5.92
CA ALA A 253 -8.36 -2.05 -5.77
C ALA A 253 -9.82 -1.61 -5.52
N MET A 254 -10.75 -2.15 -6.29
CA MET A 254 -12.18 -1.96 -6.13
C MET A 254 -12.83 -3.32 -5.83
N PRO A 255 -13.42 -3.52 -4.64
CA PRO A 255 -14.12 -4.76 -4.31
C PRO A 255 -15.29 -5.02 -5.26
N ILE A 256 -15.54 -6.27 -5.61
CA ILE A 256 -16.73 -6.64 -6.39
C ILE A 256 -17.93 -6.72 -5.44
N GLN A 257 -18.89 -5.80 -5.60
CA GLN A 257 -20.09 -5.74 -4.74
C GLN A 257 -21.29 -6.52 -5.31
N ASP A 258 -21.37 -6.74 -6.63
CA ASP A 258 -22.51 -7.39 -7.30
C ASP A 258 -22.05 -8.48 -8.30
N TYR A 259 -21.74 -9.67 -7.78
CA TYR A 259 -21.39 -10.82 -8.62
C TYR A 259 -22.47 -11.14 -9.67
N GLU A 260 -23.73 -11.05 -9.26
CA GLU A 260 -24.93 -11.41 -10.03
C GLU A 260 -25.10 -10.59 -11.32
N ASN A 261 -24.54 -9.37 -11.38
CA ASN A 261 -24.71 -8.43 -12.50
C ASN A 261 -23.53 -8.41 -13.49
N LEU A 262 -22.53 -9.28 -13.30
CA LEU A 262 -21.42 -9.41 -14.25
C LEU A 262 -21.89 -10.02 -15.59
N THR A 263 -21.20 -9.71 -16.68
CA THR A 263 -21.46 -10.31 -18.00
C THR A 263 -21.14 -11.81 -17.97
N ASP A 264 -21.81 -12.63 -18.80
CA ASP A 264 -21.67 -14.09 -18.77
C ASP A 264 -20.23 -14.58 -18.95
N GLY A 265 -19.39 -13.84 -19.70
CA GLY A 265 -17.95 -14.13 -19.82
C GLY A 265 -17.15 -13.85 -18.55
N ALA A 266 -17.56 -12.87 -17.73
CA ALA A 266 -16.98 -12.59 -16.42
C ALA A 266 -17.52 -13.54 -15.33
N LYS A 267 -18.77 -14.02 -15.47
CA LYS A 267 -19.37 -15.06 -14.64
C LYS A 267 -18.72 -16.42 -14.85
N GLN A 268 -18.47 -16.86 -16.09
CA GLN A 268 -17.80 -18.15 -16.35
C GLN A 268 -16.38 -18.26 -15.78
N VAL A 269 -15.68 -17.13 -15.62
CA VAL A 269 -14.36 -17.07 -14.98
C VAL A 269 -14.46 -17.18 -13.45
N MET A 270 -15.62 -16.85 -12.88
CA MET A 270 -15.89 -16.74 -11.44
C MET A 270 -16.87 -17.81 -10.90
N ASP A 271 -17.52 -18.61 -11.77
CA ASP A 271 -18.53 -19.65 -11.46
C ASP A 271 -18.01 -20.83 -10.61
N VAL A 272 -16.80 -20.72 -10.06
CA VAL A 272 -16.25 -21.64 -9.05
C VAL A 272 -16.26 -20.99 -7.65
N ILE A 273 -16.87 -19.82 -7.48
CA ILE A 273 -16.88 -19.08 -6.22
C ILE A 273 -18.31 -18.73 -5.78
N LYS A 274 -18.81 -19.41 -4.74
CA LYS A 274 -20.08 -19.08 -4.09
C LYS A 274 -19.80 -18.45 -2.73
N TYR A 275 -20.39 -17.28 -2.48
CA TYR A 275 -20.43 -16.67 -1.14
C TYR A 275 -20.94 -17.68 -0.11
N ALA A 276 -20.29 -17.76 1.04
CA ALA A 276 -20.96 -18.25 2.24
C ALA A 276 -22.10 -17.27 2.54
N GLU A 277 -23.33 -17.77 2.49
CA GLU A 277 -24.55 -17.07 2.86
C GLU A 277 -24.37 -16.46 4.27
N ASN A 278 -23.98 -15.16 4.36
CA ASN A 278 -24.16 -14.23 5.51
C ASN A 278 -23.21 -12.98 5.55
N THR A 279 -22.38 -12.68 4.54
CA THR A 279 -21.39 -11.57 4.64
C THR A 279 -21.77 -10.21 4.04
N THR A 280 -23.04 -9.92 3.77
CA THR A 280 -23.50 -8.60 3.29
C THR A 280 -23.31 -7.43 4.28
N ASN A 281 -22.73 -7.65 5.48
CA ASN A 281 -22.60 -6.65 6.55
C ASN A 281 -21.15 -6.19 6.90
N GLY A 282 -20.12 -6.46 6.07
CA GLY A 282 -18.71 -6.39 6.53
C GLY A 282 -17.75 -5.35 5.92
N ILE A 283 -18.07 -4.71 4.79
CA ILE A 283 -17.18 -3.73 4.15
C ILE A 283 -17.52 -2.33 4.68
N ILE A 284 -16.64 -1.79 5.51
CA ILE A 284 -16.83 -0.44 6.05
C ILE A 284 -16.02 0.54 5.21
N ASP A 285 -16.68 1.54 4.65
CA ASP A 285 -15.98 2.61 3.95
C ASP A 285 -15.28 3.55 4.95
N VAL A 286 -13.95 3.55 4.89
CA VAL A 286 -13.07 4.30 5.80
C VAL A 286 -12.17 5.28 5.05
N ILE A 287 -12.43 5.54 3.77
CA ILE A 287 -11.53 6.36 2.94
C ILE A 287 -11.38 7.80 3.46
N GLY A 288 -12.46 8.40 3.97
CA GLY A 288 -12.42 9.73 4.59
C GLY A 288 -11.63 9.77 5.91
N LYS A 289 -11.34 8.61 6.49
CA LYS A 289 -10.51 8.43 7.69
C LYS A 289 -9.08 7.98 7.35
N SER A 290 -8.79 7.56 6.11
CA SER A 290 -7.45 7.13 5.69
C SER A 290 -6.54 8.33 5.41
N LYS A 291 -6.13 8.99 6.50
CA LYS A 291 -5.29 10.20 6.51
C LYS A 291 -4.47 10.29 7.80
N PRO A 292 -3.40 11.11 7.84
CA PRO A 292 -2.62 11.32 9.06
C PRO A 292 -3.49 11.68 10.27
N GLY A 293 -3.11 11.19 11.46
CA GLY A 293 -3.95 11.26 12.67
C GLY A 293 -4.88 10.06 12.84
N VAL A 294 -4.82 9.09 11.93
CA VAL A 294 -5.49 7.79 12.08
C VAL A 294 -4.43 6.71 12.16
N ARG A 295 -4.54 5.83 13.15
CA ARG A 295 -3.55 4.79 13.44
C ARG A 295 -3.24 3.93 12.22
N GLY A 296 -1.97 3.57 12.05
CA GLY A 296 -1.49 2.71 10.97
C GLY A 296 -1.27 3.40 9.64
N LEU A 297 -1.18 2.61 8.57
CA LEU A 297 -0.93 3.09 7.21
C LEU A 297 -2.06 3.99 6.73
N CYS A 298 -1.78 5.29 6.69
CA CYS A 298 -2.81 6.33 6.59
C CYS A 298 -2.63 7.24 5.38
N SER A 299 -1.42 7.34 4.80
CA SER A 299 -1.23 8.10 3.56
C SER A 299 0.02 7.63 2.81
N ALA A 300 0.34 8.31 1.72
CA ALA A 300 1.54 8.13 0.94
C ALA A 300 1.90 9.44 0.25
N SER A 301 3.17 9.57 -0.13
CA SER A 301 3.66 10.72 -0.87
C SER A 301 4.19 10.34 -2.24
N TYR A 302 4.08 11.28 -3.18
CA TYR A 302 4.90 11.30 -4.38
C TYR A 302 5.92 12.41 -4.24
N LYS A 303 7.06 12.25 -4.92
CA LYS A 303 7.95 13.37 -5.16
C LYS A 303 7.76 13.94 -6.56
N ALA A 304 7.94 15.24 -6.74
CA ALA A 304 7.82 15.91 -8.01
C ALA A 304 8.94 16.94 -8.29
N LYS A 305 9.40 17.05 -9.54
CA LYS A 305 10.13 18.23 -10.04
C LYS A 305 9.14 19.35 -10.35
N ASN A 306 9.54 20.59 -10.05
CA ASN A 306 8.71 21.77 -10.26
C ASN A 306 7.34 21.63 -9.57
N ILE A 307 7.38 21.58 -8.24
CA ILE A 307 6.18 21.37 -7.42
C ILE A 307 5.11 22.44 -7.66
N GLN A 308 5.51 23.64 -8.11
CA GLN A 308 4.62 24.77 -8.40
C GLN A 308 3.67 24.49 -9.58
N ASP A 309 4.17 23.85 -10.64
CA ASP A 309 3.34 23.48 -11.79
C ASP A 309 2.32 22.42 -11.39
N LEU A 310 2.76 21.39 -10.65
CA LEU A 310 1.88 20.32 -10.18
C LEU A 310 0.84 20.87 -9.20
N TYR A 311 1.24 21.74 -8.28
CA TYR A 311 0.34 22.45 -7.38
C TYR A 311 -0.74 23.22 -8.15
N SER A 312 -0.37 23.92 -9.21
CA SER A 312 -1.30 24.67 -10.06
C SER A 312 -2.29 23.76 -10.78
N LYS A 313 -1.83 22.61 -11.29
CA LYS A 313 -2.71 21.59 -11.89
C LYS A 313 -3.70 21.01 -10.88
N VAL A 314 -3.23 20.63 -9.69
CA VAL A 314 -4.10 20.12 -8.62
C VAL A 314 -5.12 21.18 -8.20
N LYS A 315 -4.71 22.45 -8.08
CA LYS A 315 -5.60 23.57 -7.75
C LYS A 315 -6.71 23.81 -8.80
N GLN A 316 -6.46 23.50 -10.06
CA GLN A 316 -7.42 23.64 -11.17
C GLN A 316 -8.26 22.36 -11.40
N SER A 317 -7.98 21.30 -10.64
CA SER A 317 -8.66 20.01 -10.75
C SER A 317 -9.87 19.91 -9.81
N THR A 318 -10.48 18.71 -9.76
CA THR A 318 -11.54 18.36 -8.81
C THR A 318 -11.03 17.89 -7.44
N ALA A 319 -9.71 17.94 -7.20
CA ALA A 319 -9.15 17.67 -5.88
C ALA A 319 -9.69 18.63 -4.83
N THR A 320 -9.82 18.15 -3.60
CA THR A 320 -10.27 18.93 -2.45
C THR A 320 -9.19 18.98 -1.39
N TYR A 321 -9.40 19.79 -0.33
CA TYR A 321 -8.48 19.89 0.80
C TYR A 321 -7.03 20.22 0.37
N LEU A 322 -6.87 21.05 -0.65
CA LEU A 322 -5.54 21.49 -1.11
C LEU A 322 -4.94 22.45 -0.09
N THR A 323 -3.84 22.05 0.53
CA THR A 323 -3.07 22.90 1.46
C THR A 323 -2.23 23.89 0.68
N GLU A 324 -1.84 25.03 1.26
CA GLU A 324 -0.83 25.88 0.64
C GLU A 324 0.52 25.15 0.55
N LEU A 325 1.34 25.54 -0.43
CA LEU A 325 2.75 25.17 -0.48
C LEU A 325 3.49 25.69 0.75
N CYS A 326 4.17 24.80 1.46
CA CYS A 326 5.01 25.14 2.60
C CYS A 326 6.16 24.14 2.73
N ASP A 327 7.13 24.44 3.58
CA ASP A 327 8.17 23.46 3.91
C ASP A 327 7.61 22.44 4.92
N ASN A 328 7.90 21.17 4.68
CA ASN A 328 7.61 20.11 5.63
C ASN A 328 8.68 20.07 6.74
N GLU A 329 8.53 19.11 7.65
CA GLU A 329 9.42 18.93 8.81
C GLU A 329 10.85 18.49 8.46
N PHE A 330 11.14 18.24 7.18
CA PHE A 330 12.46 17.95 6.63
C PHE A 330 12.97 19.07 5.70
N GLU A 331 12.35 20.26 5.80
CA GLU A 331 12.67 21.45 5.00
C GLU A 331 12.46 21.23 3.49
N GLU A 332 11.51 20.37 3.11
CA GLU A 332 11.17 20.13 1.70
C GLU A 332 9.84 20.79 1.36
N LYS A 333 9.81 21.55 0.27
CA LYS A 333 8.56 22.12 -0.26
C LYS A 333 7.56 21.00 -0.49
N SER A 334 6.38 21.16 0.08
CA SER A 334 5.34 20.14 0.12
C SER A 334 3.95 20.77 0.09
N PHE A 335 2.98 19.99 -0.37
CA PHE A 335 1.56 20.26 -0.18
C PHE A 335 0.77 18.95 -0.11
N THR A 336 -0.43 19.02 0.44
CA THR A 336 -1.34 17.88 0.59
C THR A 336 -2.65 18.18 -0.12
N PHE A 337 -3.32 17.14 -0.59
CA PHE A 337 -4.66 17.23 -1.14
C PHE A 337 -5.41 15.90 -0.98
N VAL A 338 -6.71 15.94 -1.22
CA VAL A 338 -7.58 14.78 -1.32
C VAL A 338 -8.03 14.63 -2.77
N ALA A 339 -7.66 13.52 -3.40
CA ALA A 339 -8.07 13.19 -4.76
C ALA A 339 -9.59 12.99 -4.87
N PRO A 340 -10.19 13.01 -6.07
CA PRO A 340 -11.65 12.93 -6.24
C PRO A 340 -12.28 11.62 -5.73
N ASP A 341 -11.50 10.55 -5.65
CA ASP A 341 -11.88 9.27 -5.04
C ASP A 341 -11.86 9.30 -3.49
N GLY A 342 -11.39 10.39 -2.88
CA GLY A 342 -11.27 10.58 -1.43
C GLY A 342 -9.89 10.21 -0.87
N VAL A 343 -8.93 9.85 -1.70
CA VAL A 343 -7.60 9.43 -1.25
C VAL A 343 -6.74 10.63 -0.85
N HIS A 344 -6.20 10.59 0.36
CA HIS A 344 -5.23 11.58 0.85
C HIS A 344 -3.83 11.34 0.28
N TRP A 345 -3.24 12.38 -0.30
CA TRP A 345 -1.89 12.38 -0.88
C TRP A 345 -1.08 13.60 -0.41
N THR A 346 0.22 13.38 -0.25
CA THR A 346 1.20 14.47 -0.06
C THR A 346 2.16 14.50 -1.25
N ILE A 347 2.48 15.69 -1.74
CA ILE A 347 3.51 15.91 -2.75
C ILE A 347 4.71 16.56 -2.08
N VAL A 348 5.90 16.08 -2.41
CA VAL A 348 7.19 16.59 -1.91
C VAL A 348 8.06 17.00 -3.11
N GLU A 349 8.80 18.08 -3.02
CA GLU A 349 9.68 18.53 -4.10
C GLU A 349 10.98 17.67 -4.18
N TRP A 350 11.50 17.45 -5.39
CA TRP A 350 12.89 17.01 -5.57
C TRP A 350 13.85 18.12 -5.20
N LYS A 351 14.68 17.89 -4.18
CA LYS A 351 15.88 18.70 -3.94
C LYS A 351 16.98 18.35 -4.94
#